data_AF-A0AAV6X4G6-F1
#
_entry.id   AF-A0AAV6X4G6-F1
#
_cell.length_a   1.000
_cell.length_b   1.000
_cell.length_c   1.000
_cell.angle_alpha   90.00
_cell.angle_beta   90.00
_cell.angle_gamma   90.00
#
_symmetry.space_group_name_H-M   'P 1'
#
loop_
_entity.id
_entity.type
_entity.pdbx_description
1 polymer ?
#
loop_
_entity_poly.entity_id
_entity_poly.type
_entity_poly.pdbx_seq_one_letter_code
_entity_poly.pdbx_strand_id
1 'polypeptide(L)'
;MGEVLKNSIFYSDQHLCHADILPPPQVRARIEVAILNFLKNLNSATPSISDLPLILVQEKKVTQRELFYKLLCDSPDYFTSQSQVNRTIQDLVALLRCSRYSLGIMASSRGAVAGRLWESWDLESRYSPSVTHEPNQEAVDCSTSGSSGYAISGDLNLLEKLVMKSDARYIIVVEKHAIFQRLAEDCVFNQIPCILITAKGYPDIGTRLLLHRMSREFPELPILGLVDWNPAGLAILCTFKFGSIAMGLEAYRYACNVKWLGLRKDDIEQLIPEESLIPLKPRDHQIAKSLASSEILQVNVLNV
;
A
#
# COMPACT_ATOMS: atom_id res chain seq x y z
N MET A 1 26.44 -24.98 8.46
CA MET A 1 25.53 -24.01 7.78
C MET A 1 24.06 -24.14 8.23
N GLY A 2 23.76 -24.70 9.41
CA GLY A 2 22.38 -25.00 9.84
C GLY A 2 21.92 -24.42 11.18
N GLU A 3 22.77 -23.67 11.90
CA GLU A 3 22.46 -23.22 13.28
C GLU A 3 22.38 -21.70 13.46
N VAL A 4 22.86 -20.89 12.52
CA VAL A 4 22.80 -19.41 12.63
C VAL A 4 21.42 -18.85 12.23
N LEU A 5 20.59 -19.64 11.54
CA LEU A 5 19.23 -19.28 11.15
C LEU A 5 18.16 -19.45 12.25
N LYS A 6 18.51 -20.00 13.42
CA LYS A 6 17.54 -20.32 14.49
C LYS A 6 17.36 -19.21 15.54
N ASN A 7 18.24 -18.22 15.60
CA ASN A 7 18.21 -17.18 16.66
C ASN A 7 17.61 -15.84 16.23
N SER A 8 16.98 -15.78 15.05
CA SER A 8 16.11 -14.65 14.72
C SER A 8 14.78 -14.82 15.46
N ILE A 9 14.48 -13.88 16.36
CA ILE A 9 13.20 -13.76 17.09
C ILE A 9 12.00 -13.64 16.11
N PHE A 10 12.25 -13.50 14.80
CA PHE A 10 11.24 -13.47 13.74
C PHE A 10 10.98 -14.81 13.02
N TYR A 11 11.77 -15.87 13.28
CA TYR A 11 11.51 -17.19 12.67
C TYR A 11 10.41 -18.00 13.37
N SER A 12 9.97 -17.58 14.57
CA SER A 12 8.89 -18.24 15.32
C SER A 12 7.48 -17.91 14.85
N ASP A 13 7.30 -16.94 13.94
CA ASP A 13 5.97 -16.45 13.51
C ASP A 13 5.51 -16.96 12.15
N GLN A 14 5.97 -18.15 11.73
CA GLN A 14 5.33 -18.90 10.63
C GLN A 14 3.89 -19.35 10.97
N HIS A 15 3.34 -18.98 12.13
CA HIS A 15 1.94 -19.13 12.48
C HIS A 15 1.10 -17.85 12.25
N LEU A 16 1.69 -16.70 11.89
CA LEU A 16 0.92 -15.47 11.60
C LEU A 16 0.39 -15.38 10.15
N CYS A 17 0.84 -16.26 9.25
CA CYS A 17 0.31 -16.35 7.88
C CYS A 17 -1.06 -17.06 7.78
N HIS A 18 -1.60 -17.52 8.90
CA HIS A 18 -2.97 -18.01 9.04
C HIS A 18 -3.72 -17.27 10.16
N ALA A 19 -3.58 -15.94 10.24
CA ALA A 19 -4.49 -15.16 11.06
C ALA A 19 -5.90 -15.33 10.49
N ASP A 20 -6.71 -16.18 11.13
CA ASP A 20 -8.14 -16.35 10.86
C ASP A 20 -8.77 -14.97 10.74
N ILE A 21 -9.18 -14.60 9.53
CA ILE A 21 -9.96 -13.40 9.29
C ILE A 21 -11.29 -13.66 9.99
N LEU A 22 -11.45 -13.12 11.20
CA LEU A 22 -12.67 -13.27 11.98
C LEU A 22 -13.84 -12.78 11.12
N PRO A 23 -14.95 -13.53 11.04
CA PRO A 23 -16.12 -13.09 10.29
C PRO A 23 -16.66 -11.78 10.91
N PRO A 24 -17.27 -10.89 10.10
CA PRO A 24 -17.71 -9.56 10.54
C PRO A 24 -18.48 -9.51 11.89
N PRO A 25 -19.33 -10.51 12.24
CA PRO A 25 -20.00 -10.54 13.55
C PRO A 25 -19.07 -10.75 14.76
N GLN A 26 -18.02 -11.56 14.60
CA GLN A 26 -17.04 -11.81 15.67
C GLN A 26 -16.08 -10.62 15.85
N VAL A 27 -15.77 -9.93 14.75
CA VAL A 27 -15.07 -8.65 14.76
C VAL A 27 -15.90 -7.61 15.51
N ARG A 28 -17.21 -7.51 15.23
CA ARG A 28 -18.13 -6.61 15.94
C ARG A 28 -18.19 -6.84 17.45
N ALA A 29 -18.32 -8.08 17.90
CA ALA A 29 -18.37 -8.39 19.33
C ALA A 29 -17.06 -8.02 20.05
N ARG A 30 -15.91 -8.24 19.40
CA ARG A 30 -14.60 -7.82 19.95
C ARG A 30 -14.39 -6.32 19.91
N ILE A 31 -14.91 -5.66 18.89
CA ILE A 31 -14.99 -4.20 18.78
C ILE A 31 -15.82 -3.63 19.92
N GLU A 32 -16.99 -4.17 20.21
CA GLU A 32 -17.81 -3.71 21.33
C GLU A 32 -17.04 -3.87 22.65
N VAL A 33 -16.38 -5.00 22.91
CA VAL A 33 -15.59 -5.18 24.13
C VAL A 33 -14.36 -4.26 24.19
N ALA A 34 -13.63 -4.08 23.09
CA ALA A 34 -12.42 -3.25 23.04
C ALA A 34 -12.76 -1.75 23.06
N ILE A 35 -13.82 -1.32 22.37
CA ILE A 35 -14.38 0.02 22.43
C ILE A 35 -14.96 0.26 23.81
N LEU A 36 -15.69 -0.68 24.43
CA LEU A 36 -16.18 -0.52 25.81
C LEU A 36 -15.03 -0.41 26.81
N ASN A 37 -13.92 -1.14 26.64
CA ASN A 37 -12.72 -1.02 27.47
C ASN A 37 -11.95 0.29 27.21
N PHE A 38 -11.88 0.75 25.96
CA PHE A 38 -11.29 2.03 25.56
C PHE A 38 -12.13 3.21 26.07
N LEU A 39 -13.45 3.15 25.93
CA LEU A 39 -14.42 4.07 26.51
C LEU A 39 -14.38 4.02 28.04
N LYS A 40 -14.15 2.86 28.67
CA LYS A 40 -13.93 2.78 30.13
C LYS A 40 -12.69 3.55 30.59
N ASN A 41 -11.63 3.58 29.78
CA ASN A 41 -10.44 4.39 30.02
C ASN A 41 -10.68 5.89 29.74
N LEU A 42 -11.64 6.23 28.88
CA LEU A 42 -12.02 7.62 28.56
C LEU A 42 -13.12 8.18 29.49
N ASN A 43 -13.95 7.34 30.10
CA ASN A 43 -15.15 7.70 30.86
C ASN A 43 -14.89 7.94 32.35
N SER A 44 -14.11 8.98 32.66
CA SER A 44 -14.32 9.69 33.92
C SER A 44 -15.70 10.40 33.88
N ALA A 45 -16.47 10.20 34.96
CA ALA A 45 -17.77 10.73 35.41
C ALA A 45 -18.94 11.11 34.45
N THR A 46 -18.79 11.45 33.17
CA THR A 46 -19.97 11.78 32.33
C THR A 46 -19.73 11.54 30.84
N PRO A 47 -20.10 10.38 30.29
CA PRO A 47 -20.04 10.14 28.85
C PRO A 47 -21.43 10.18 28.23
N SER A 48 -21.67 11.14 27.34
CA SER A 48 -22.75 11.01 26.36
C SER A 48 -22.31 9.99 25.32
N ILE A 49 -22.69 8.74 25.58
CA ILE A 49 -22.58 7.60 24.68
C ILE A 49 -23.63 7.81 23.56
N SER A 50 -23.26 8.42 22.44
CA SER A 50 -24.14 8.41 21.26
C SER A 50 -23.47 8.50 19.89
N ASP A 51 -22.22 8.94 19.74
CA ASP A 51 -21.70 9.28 18.40
C ASP A 51 -20.42 8.55 17.95
N LEU A 52 -20.22 7.32 18.43
CA LEU A 52 -19.37 6.34 17.74
C LEU A 52 -20.21 5.21 17.10
N PRO A 53 -21.18 5.51 16.20
CA PRO A 53 -21.59 4.50 15.23
C PRO A 53 -20.40 4.31 14.31
N LEU A 54 -19.49 3.41 14.70
CA LEU A 54 -18.42 2.95 13.84
C LEU A 54 -19.05 2.63 12.48
N ILE A 55 -18.48 3.23 11.45
CA ILE A 55 -18.55 3.01 9.99
C ILE A 55 -19.08 1.62 9.55
N LEU A 56 -18.94 0.60 10.39
CA LEU A 56 -19.54 -0.73 10.31
C LEU A 56 -21.07 -0.78 10.26
N VAL A 57 -21.80 0.15 10.88
CA VAL A 57 -23.28 0.06 10.98
C VAL A 57 -23.99 0.55 9.70
N GLN A 58 -23.34 1.37 8.88
CA GLN A 58 -23.96 2.00 7.70
C GLN A 58 -23.49 1.44 6.36
N GLU A 59 -22.68 0.36 6.33
CA GLU A 59 -22.01 -0.20 5.12
C GLU A 59 -21.15 0.80 4.31
N LYS A 60 -21.06 2.06 4.74
CA LYS A 60 -20.30 3.11 4.06
C LYS A 60 -18.86 3.05 4.52
N LYS A 61 -17.98 2.71 3.60
CA LYS A 61 -16.53 2.72 3.83
C LYS A 61 -15.98 4.13 3.72
N VAL A 62 -14.93 4.46 4.49
CA VAL A 62 -14.31 5.80 4.50
C VAL A 62 -12.79 5.73 4.37
N THR A 63 -12.15 6.78 3.88
CA THR A 63 -10.68 6.86 3.88
C THR A 63 -10.15 7.36 5.24
N GLN A 64 -8.86 7.15 5.54
CA GLN A 64 -8.24 7.68 6.77
C GLN A 64 -8.30 9.21 6.87
N ARG A 65 -8.26 9.93 5.73
CA ARG A 65 -8.37 11.39 5.70
C ARG A 65 -9.81 11.85 5.98
N GLU A 66 -10.77 11.17 5.36
CA GLU A 66 -12.19 11.44 5.61
C GLU A 66 -12.54 11.18 7.07
N LEU A 67 -12.06 10.06 7.63
CA LEU A 67 -12.20 9.75 9.05
C LEU A 67 -11.58 10.83 9.93
N PHE A 68 -10.39 11.33 9.59
CA PHE A 68 -9.78 12.44 10.32
C PHE A 68 -10.66 13.70 10.29
N TYR A 69 -11.20 14.11 9.14
CA TYR A 69 -12.06 15.29 9.08
C TYR A 69 -13.36 15.12 9.87
N LYS A 70 -13.97 13.92 9.85
CA LYS A 70 -15.14 13.62 10.68
C LYS A 70 -14.82 13.74 12.17
N LEU A 71 -13.76 13.07 12.62
CA LEU A 71 -13.33 13.11 14.02
C LEU A 71 -12.89 14.51 14.48
N LEU A 72 -12.30 15.30 13.59
CA LEU A 72 -11.92 16.68 13.88
C LEU A 72 -13.17 17.56 14.11
N CYS A 73 -14.27 17.30 13.40
CA CYS A 73 -15.54 18.02 13.59
C CYS A 73 -16.29 17.53 14.83
N ASP A 74 -16.39 16.21 15.02
CA ASP A 74 -17.24 15.61 16.06
C ASP A 74 -16.56 15.57 17.43
N SER A 75 -15.22 15.56 17.47
CA SER A 75 -14.43 15.36 18.70
C SER A 75 -13.07 16.08 18.63
N PRO A 76 -13.06 17.42 18.43
CA PRO A 76 -11.84 18.22 18.24
C PRO A 76 -10.88 18.15 19.43
N ASP A 77 -11.39 17.98 20.66
CA ASP A 77 -10.57 17.91 21.88
C ASP A 77 -9.71 16.63 21.93
N TYR A 78 -10.12 15.57 21.23
CA TYR A 78 -9.43 14.28 21.23
C TYR A 78 -8.60 14.05 19.96
N PHE A 79 -9.03 14.59 18.81
CA PHE A 79 -8.39 14.34 17.53
C PHE A 79 -7.94 15.64 16.87
N THR A 80 -6.75 16.10 17.25
CA THR A 80 -6.20 17.38 16.79
C THR A 80 -5.34 17.26 15.53
N SER A 81 -4.93 16.04 15.17
CA SER A 81 -4.07 15.81 14.00
C SER A 81 -4.31 14.46 13.31
N GLN A 82 -4.03 14.41 12.01
CA GLN A 82 -4.06 13.17 11.22
C GLN A 82 -3.13 12.09 11.81
N SER A 83 -1.99 12.50 12.38
CA SER A 83 -1.03 11.57 12.98
C SER A 83 -1.64 10.82 14.17
N GLN A 84 -2.42 11.53 14.99
CA GLN A 84 -3.10 10.96 16.15
C GLN A 84 -4.19 9.97 15.72
N VAL A 85 -5.00 10.33 14.71
CA VAL A 85 -6.00 9.42 14.12
C VAL A 85 -5.34 8.18 13.54
N ASN A 86 -4.25 8.34 12.78
CA ASN A 86 -3.52 7.22 12.19
C ASN A 86 -2.95 6.27 13.25
N ARG A 87 -2.39 6.81 14.35
CA ARG A 87 -1.90 6.00 15.47
C ARG A 87 -3.02 5.23 16.15
N THR A 88 -4.13 5.91 16.43
CA THR A 88 -5.32 5.29 17.05
C THR A 88 -5.86 4.15 16.20
N ILE A 89 -5.91 4.32 14.87
CA ILE A 89 -6.31 3.25 13.94
C ILE A 89 -5.35 2.06 14.04
N GLN A 90 -4.04 2.29 14.11
CA GLN A 90 -3.05 1.22 14.25
C GLN A 90 -3.20 0.48 15.59
N ASP A 91 -3.42 1.22 16.68
CA ASP A 91 -3.66 0.63 18.00
C ASP A 91 -4.93 -0.24 17.99
N LEU A 92 -6.01 0.23 17.36
CA LEU A 92 -7.24 -0.55 17.19
C LEU A 92 -7.02 -1.82 16.36
N VAL A 93 -6.34 -1.71 15.22
CA VAL A 93 -5.98 -2.85 14.36
C VAL A 93 -5.16 -3.88 15.15
N ALA A 94 -4.21 -3.43 15.97
CA ALA A 94 -3.39 -4.30 16.80
C ALA A 94 -4.19 -4.97 17.93
N LEU A 95 -5.03 -4.21 18.64
CA LEU A 95 -5.87 -4.71 19.74
C LEU A 95 -6.92 -5.70 19.26
N LEU A 96 -7.58 -5.39 18.15
CA LEU A 96 -8.66 -6.20 17.57
C LEU A 96 -8.14 -7.34 16.70
N ARG A 97 -6.88 -7.29 16.30
CA ARG A 97 -6.24 -8.21 15.36
C ARG A 97 -7.01 -8.34 14.05
N CYS A 98 -7.49 -7.23 13.52
CA CYS A 98 -8.20 -7.18 12.24
C CYS A 98 -7.59 -6.13 11.30
N SER A 99 -7.82 -6.26 9.99
CA SER A 99 -7.33 -5.26 9.03
C SER A 99 -8.08 -3.92 9.15
N ARG A 100 -7.48 -2.82 8.66
CA ARG A 100 -8.16 -1.53 8.53
C ARG A 100 -9.44 -1.63 7.70
N TYR A 101 -9.38 -2.45 6.65
CA TYR A 101 -10.51 -2.73 5.79
C TYR A 101 -11.70 -3.34 6.56
N SER A 102 -11.42 -4.24 7.50
CA SER A 102 -12.44 -4.85 8.38
C SER A 102 -13.10 -3.84 9.32
N LEU A 103 -12.46 -2.68 9.55
CA LEU A 103 -13.01 -1.55 10.30
C LEU A 103 -13.80 -0.57 9.41
N GLY A 104 -13.99 -0.89 8.12
CA GLY A 104 -14.60 -0.01 7.13
C GLY A 104 -13.68 1.11 6.64
N ILE A 105 -12.37 1.01 6.90
CA ILE A 105 -11.39 2.00 6.47
C ILE A 105 -10.74 1.54 5.15
N MET A 106 -11.03 2.26 4.07
CA MET A 106 -10.46 2.02 2.74
C MET A 106 -9.08 2.63 2.56
N ALA A 107 -8.32 2.05 1.63
CA ALA A 107 -7.12 2.67 1.12
C ALA A 107 -7.47 3.88 0.24
N SER A 108 -6.57 4.86 0.18
CA SER A 108 -6.71 5.95 -0.79
C SER A 108 -6.35 5.44 -2.19
N SER A 109 -7.25 5.62 -3.16
CA SER A 109 -7.06 5.28 -4.59
C SER A 109 -6.14 6.29 -5.28
N ARG A 110 -4.85 6.28 -4.93
CA ARG A 110 -3.86 7.24 -5.49
C ARG A 110 -3.13 6.69 -6.70
N GLY A 111 -2.85 5.39 -6.70
CA GLY A 111 -2.03 4.76 -7.73
C GLY A 111 -2.71 4.65 -9.09
N ALA A 112 -1.89 4.36 -10.11
CA ALA A 112 -2.33 4.11 -11.47
C ALA A 112 -1.51 2.98 -12.10
N VAL A 113 -2.11 2.27 -13.05
CA VAL A 113 -1.51 1.20 -13.85
C VAL A 113 -1.70 1.50 -15.33
N ALA A 114 -0.70 1.18 -16.16
CA ALA A 114 -0.78 1.32 -17.61
C ALA A 114 0.04 0.23 -18.31
N GLY A 115 -0.23 0.00 -19.58
CA GLY A 115 0.54 -0.93 -20.42
C GLY A 115 -0.09 -2.30 -20.52
N ARG A 116 0.73 -3.34 -20.70
CA ARG A 116 0.27 -4.66 -21.17
C ARG A 116 -0.40 -5.49 -20.07
N LEU A 117 -1.57 -5.05 -19.64
CA LEU A 117 -2.38 -5.68 -18.61
C LEU A 117 -3.85 -5.57 -19.00
N TRP A 118 -4.55 -6.69 -18.92
CA TRP A 118 -6.01 -6.76 -18.98
C TRP A 118 -6.55 -7.15 -17.62
N GLU A 119 -7.46 -6.33 -17.11
CA GLU A 119 -8.13 -6.53 -15.83
C GLU A 119 -9.61 -6.86 -16.06
N SER A 120 -10.12 -7.87 -15.37
CA SER A 120 -11.54 -8.22 -15.40
C SER A 120 -12.01 -8.63 -14.01
N TRP A 121 -13.32 -8.61 -13.78
CA TRP A 121 -13.90 -9.04 -12.52
C TRP A 121 -14.64 -10.35 -12.69
N ASP A 122 -14.48 -11.24 -11.71
CA ASP A 122 -15.18 -12.52 -11.71
C ASP A 122 -16.71 -12.30 -11.63
N LEU A 123 -17.41 -12.96 -12.56
CA LEU A 123 -18.82 -12.79 -12.84
C LEU A 123 -19.71 -13.32 -11.71
N GLU A 124 -19.25 -14.32 -10.96
CA GLU A 124 -20.00 -14.94 -9.87
C GLU A 124 -20.11 -14.05 -8.62
N SER A 125 -19.27 -13.01 -8.50
CA SER A 125 -19.32 -12.06 -7.39
C SER A 125 -20.35 -10.92 -7.57
N ARG A 126 -21.18 -10.95 -8.63
CA ARG A 126 -22.20 -9.92 -8.95
C ARG A 126 -23.43 -9.90 -8.03
N TYR A 127 -23.42 -10.64 -6.92
CA TYR A 127 -24.48 -10.64 -5.92
C TYR A 127 -24.09 -9.85 -4.67
N SER A 128 -23.75 -8.56 -4.84
CA SER A 128 -23.69 -7.60 -3.72
C SER A 128 -24.67 -6.47 -4.01
N PRO A 129 -25.70 -6.21 -3.18
CA PRO A 129 -26.88 -5.45 -3.60
C PRO A 129 -26.69 -3.93 -3.71
N SER A 130 -25.51 -3.40 -3.40
CA SER A 130 -25.31 -1.98 -3.10
C SER A 130 -24.40 -1.22 -4.07
N VAL A 131 -23.98 -1.84 -5.18
CA VAL A 131 -23.27 -1.09 -6.24
C VAL A 131 -23.98 -1.27 -7.56
N THR A 132 -24.66 -0.21 -8.00
CA THR A 132 -25.13 -0.04 -9.38
C THR A 132 -23.91 0.02 -10.30
N HIS A 133 -23.40 -1.13 -10.70
CA HIS A 133 -22.47 -1.25 -11.81
C HIS A 133 -23.29 -1.44 -13.09
N GLU A 134 -22.97 -0.65 -14.11
CA GLU A 134 -23.59 -0.77 -15.43
C GLU A 134 -23.38 -2.18 -16.01
N PRO A 135 -24.35 -2.76 -16.76
CA PRO A 135 -24.41 -4.20 -17.03
C PRO A 135 -23.32 -4.77 -17.95
N ASN A 136 -22.31 -3.98 -18.33
CA ASN A 136 -21.48 -4.25 -19.51
C ASN A 136 -19.97 -4.01 -19.31
N GLN A 137 -19.44 -4.13 -18.08
CA GLN A 137 -17.99 -3.99 -17.87
C GLN A 137 -17.21 -5.18 -18.45
N GLU A 138 -16.92 -5.05 -19.75
CA GLU A 138 -15.84 -5.70 -20.49
C GLU A 138 -14.51 -5.56 -19.74
N ALA A 139 -13.61 -6.52 -19.96
CA ALA A 139 -12.25 -6.45 -19.46
C ALA A 139 -11.63 -5.09 -19.79
N VAL A 140 -11.01 -4.46 -18.79
CA VAL A 140 -10.29 -3.20 -18.93
C VAL A 140 -8.93 -3.49 -19.52
N ASP A 141 -8.64 -2.90 -20.67
CA ASP A 141 -7.31 -2.88 -21.27
C ASP A 141 -6.52 -1.67 -20.74
N CYS A 142 -5.52 -1.92 -19.88
CA CYS A 142 -4.70 -0.86 -19.29
C CYS A 142 -3.75 -0.20 -20.31
N SER A 143 -3.61 -0.74 -21.52
CA SER A 143 -2.79 -0.13 -22.59
C SER A 143 -3.52 1.02 -23.29
N THR A 144 -4.85 1.06 -23.23
CA THR A 144 -5.71 2.07 -23.87
C THR A 144 -6.13 3.19 -22.92
N SER A 145 -5.66 3.17 -21.67
CA SER A 145 -6.04 4.11 -20.61
C SER A 145 -5.42 5.52 -20.73
N GLY A 146 -4.73 5.80 -21.83
CA GLY A 146 -4.03 7.07 -22.09
C GLY A 146 -2.91 7.37 -21.08
N SER A 147 -2.44 8.63 -21.09
CA SER A 147 -1.30 9.05 -20.27
C SER A 147 -1.57 9.05 -18.76
N SER A 148 -2.83 9.11 -18.34
CA SER A 148 -3.20 9.04 -16.91
C SER A 148 -3.13 7.62 -16.33
N GLY A 149 -3.16 6.60 -17.19
CA GLY A 149 -3.32 5.21 -16.79
C GLY A 149 -4.69 4.92 -16.15
N TYR A 150 -4.93 3.64 -15.89
CA TYR A 150 -6.10 3.16 -15.17
C TYR A 150 -5.91 3.35 -13.65
N ALA A 151 -6.89 3.94 -12.99
CA ALA A 151 -6.80 4.23 -11.57
C ALA A 151 -6.93 2.97 -10.71
N ILE A 152 -6.00 2.78 -9.77
CA ILE A 152 -6.04 1.63 -8.85
C ILE A 152 -7.09 1.89 -7.77
N SER A 153 -8.04 0.95 -7.63
CA SER A 153 -9.10 1.05 -6.63
C SER A 153 -8.55 1.04 -5.20
N GLY A 154 -9.16 1.84 -4.33
CA GLY A 154 -8.89 1.83 -2.89
C GLY A 154 -9.64 0.71 -2.14
N ASP A 155 -10.56 0.02 -2.82
CA ASP A 155 -11.31 -1.10 -2.27
C ASP A 155 -10.53 -2.40 -2.44
N LEU A 156 -9.97 -2.88 -1.34
CA LEU A 156 -9.12 -4.09 -1.33
C LEU A 156 -9.89 -5.35 -1.75
N ASN A 157 -11.20 -5.45 -1.47
CA ASN A 157 -11.98 -6.61 -1.92
C ASN A 157 -12.16 -6.62 -3.44
N LEU A 158 -12.26 -5.46 -4.07
CA LEU A 158 -12.31 -5.39 -5.55
C LEU A 158 -10.97 -5.82 -6.15
N LEU A 159 -9.86 -5.43 -5.52
CA LEU A 159 -8.52 -5.85 -5.95
C LEU A 159 -8.27 -7.35 -5.71
N GLU A 160 -8.81 -7.94 -4.63
CA GLU A 160 -8.69 -9.38 -4.35
C GLU A 160 -9.50 -10.26 -5.32
N LYS A 161 -10.52 -9.71 -5.97
CA LYS A 161 -11.37 -10.43 -6.95
C LYS A 161 -10.99 -10.17 -8.40
N LEU A 162 -9.95 -9.37 -8.62
CA LEU A 162 -9.44 -9.06 -9.94
C LEU A 162 -8.88 -10.31 -10.62
N VAL A 163 -9.27 -10.54 -11.87
CA VAL A 163 -8.68 -11.53 -12.77
C VAL A 163 -7.80 -10.76 -13.76
N MET A 164 -6.51 -11.07 -13.77
CA MET A 164 -5.51 -10.36 -14.56
C MET A 164 -4.97 -11.25 -15.67
N LYS A 165 -4.77 -10.68 -16.85
CA LYS A 165 -4.06 -11.32 -17.97
C LYS A 165 -3.01 -10.37 -18.51
N SER A 166 -1.87 -10.89 -18.94
CA SER A 166 -0.76 -10.07 -19.44
C SER A 166 0.11 -10.86 -20.41
N ASP A 167 0.68 -10.17 -21.38
CA ASP A 167 1.80 -10.64 -22.22
C ASP A 167 3.07 -9.79 -22.00
N ALA A 168 3.15 -9.10 -20.86
CA ALA A 168 4.30 -8.33 -20.45
C ALA A 168 5.49 -9.22 -20.08
N ARG A 169 6.69 -8.65 -20.15
CA ARG A 169 7.94 -9.27 -19.71
C ARG A 169 8.51 -8.64 -18.43
N TYR A 170 7.99 -7.48 -18.03
CA TYR A 170 8.47 -6.72 -16.88
C TYR A 170 7.31 -6.01 -16.18
N ILE A 171 7.41 -5.83 -14.88
CA ILE A 171 6.58 -4.88 -14.13
C ILE A 171 7.50 -3.74 -13.68
N ILE A 172 7.20 -2.50 -14.08
CA ILE A 172 8.01 -1.33 -13.77
C ILE A 172 7.23 -0.40 -12.84
N VAL A 173 7.69 -0.33 -11.59
CA VAL A 173 7.20 0.59 -10.57
C VAL A 173 7.89 1.94 -10.75
N VAL A 174 7.13 2.97 -11.13
CA VAL A 174 7.61 4.32 -11.36
C VAL A 174 7.21 5.22 -10.20
N GLU A 175 8.18 5.80 -9.50
CA GLU A 175 7.93 6.68 -8.35
C GLU A 175 7.11 7.93 -8.73
N LYS A 176 7.65 8.69 -9.69
CA LYS A 176 7.18 10.04 -10.00
C LYS A 176 6.05 9.98 -11.03
N HIS A 177 4.88 10.51 -10.65
CA HIS A 177 3.69 10.47 -11.51
C HIS A 177 3.93 11.10 -12.89
N ALA A 178 4.64 12.23 -12.97
CA ALA A 178 4.94 12.87 -14.25
C ALA A 178 5.76 11.97 -15.20
N ILE A 179 6.70 11.18 -14.67
CA ILE A 179 7.50 10.22 -15.46
C ILE A 179 6.61 9.07 -15.91
N PHE A 180 5.76 8.55 -15.02
CA PHE A 180 4.77 7.53 -15.40
C PHE A 180 3.88 8.02 -16.54
N GLN A 181 3.34 9.23 -16.44
CA GLN A 181 2.47 9.79 -17.47
C GLN A 181 3.19 9.94 -18.81
N ARG A 182 4.45 10.37 -18.79
CA ARG A 182 5.25 10.49 -20.00
C ARG A 182 5.51 9.14 -20.65
N LEU A 183 5.90 8.13 -19.87
CA LEU A 183 6.12 6.77 -20.37
C LEU A 183 4.84 6.12 -20.93
N ALA A 184 3.69 6.42 -20.31
CA ALA A 184 2.39 5.97 -20.77
C ALA A 184 1.96 6.69 -22.08
N GLU A 185 2.16 7.99 -22.17
CA GLU A 185 1.93 8.80 -23.38
C GLU A 185 2.75 8.30 -24.56
N ASP A 186 4.04 8.05 -24.33
CA ASP A 186 4.97 7.52 -25.34
C ASP A 186 4.73 6.01 -25.63
N CYS A 187 3.76 5.39 -24.94
CA CYS A 187 3.41 3.98 -25.07
C CYS A 187 4.64 3.05 -24.98
N VAL A 188 5.55 3.31 -24.04
CA VAL A 188 6.83 2.57 -23.93
C VAL A 188 6.62 1.06 -23.83
N PHE A 189 5.48 0.65 -23.29
CA PHE A 189 5.07 -0.75 -23.14
C PHE A 189 4.88 -1.50 -24.48
N ASN A 190 4.83 -0.79 -25.62
CA ASN A 190 4.83 -1.39 -26.95
C ASN A 190 6.25 -1.76 -27.42
N GLN A 191 7.27 -1.02 -26.98
CA GLN A 191 8.67 -1.26 -27.33
C GLN A 191 9.34 -2.20 -26.32
N ILE A 192 9.03 -1.99 -25.04
CA ILE A 192 9.49 -2.80 -23.91
C ILE A 192 8.24 -3.42 -23.31
N PRO A 193 7.88 -4.68 -23.62
CA PRO A 193 6.65 -5.28 -23.13
C PRO A 193 6.57 -5.26 -21.61
N CYS A 194 5.82 -4.31 -21.05
CA CYS A 194 5.82 -4.07 -19.61
C CYS A 194 4.46 -3.59 -19.11
N ILE A 195 4.26 -3.78 -17.80
CA ILE A 195 3.22 -3.14 -17.01
C ILE A 195 3.89 -2.00 -16.25
N LEU A 196 3.39 -0.78 -16.44
CA LEU A 196 3.78 0.38 -15.65
C LEU A 196 2.84 0.50 -14.45
N ILE A 197 3.39 0.75 -13.26
CA ILE A 197 2.61 1.03 -12.06
C ILE A 197 3.21 2.22 -11.32
N THR A 198 2.37 3.11 -10.80
CA THR A 198 2.83 4.23 -9.95
C THR A 198 1.93 4.36 -8.74
N ALA A 199 2.53 4.66 -7.59
CA ALA A 199 1.81 5.09 -6.40
C ALA A 199 1.84 6.62 -6.18
N LYS A 200 2.39 7.35 -7.15
CA LYS A 200 2.58 8.81 -7.10
C LYS A 200 3.40 9.23 -5.87
N GLY A 201 4.55 8.57 -5.67
CA GLY A 201 5.41 8.69 -4.49
C GLY A 201 5.29 7.50 -3.52
N TYR A 202 5.19 7.78 -2.22
CA TYR A 202 5.09 6.73 -1.19
C TYR A 202 3.87 5.82 -1.41
N PRO A 203 4.05 4.49 -1.39
CA PRO A 203 3.03 3.58 -1.86
C PRO A 203 1.88 3.41 -0.86
N ASP A 204 0.65 3.59 -1.35
CA ASP A 204 -0.55 3.24 -0.60
C ASP A 204 -0.80 1.73 -0.59
N ILE A 205 -1.73 1.28 0.27
CA ILE A 205 -2.05 -0.14 0.44
C ILE A 205 -2.61 -0.77 -0.82
N GLY A 206 -3.48 -0.06 -1.55
CA GLY A 206 -4.12 -0.58 -2.76
C GLY A 206 -3.08 -0.88 -3.84
N THR A 207 -2.18 0.08 -4.08
CA THR A 207 -1.08 -0.10 -5.03
C THR A 207 -0.15 -1.25 -4.64
N ARG A 208 0.18 -1.39 -3.35
CA ARG A 208 1.01 -2.51 -2.85
C ARG A 208 0.31 -3.85 -3.00
N LEU A 209 -0.98 -3.93 -2.67
CA LEU A 209 -1.79 -5.13 -2.81
C LEU A 209 -1.86 -5.57 -4.28
N LEU A 210 -2.14 -4.63 -5.20
CA LEU A 210 -2.18 -4.92 -6.64
C LEU A 210 -0.83 -5.47 -7.13
N LEU A 211 0.28 -4.81 -6.78
CA LEU A 211 1.62 -5.29 -7.16
C LEU A 211 1.92 -6.67 -6.57
N HIS A 212 1.53 -6.92 -5.32
CA HIS A 212 1.69 -8.22 -4.68
C HIS A 212 0.87 -9.30 -5.38
N ARG A 213 -0.37 -8.98 -5.81
CA ARG A 213 -1.18 -9.89 -6.61
C ARG A 213 -0.54 -10.19 -7.97
N MET A 214 -0.09 -9.16 -8.68
CA MET A 214 0.64 -9.33 -9.95
C MET A 214 1.87 -10.22 -9.79
N SER A 215 2.62 -10.07 -8.69
CA SER A 215 3.80 -10.90 -8.42
C SER A 215 3.48 -12.39 -8.22
N ARG A 216 2.26 -12.71 -7.78
CA ARG A 216 1.79 -14.08 -7.57
C ARG A 216 1.15 -14.67 -8.83
N GLU A 217 0.46 -13.83 -9.59
CA GLU A 217 -0.18 -14.21 -10.86
C GLU A 217 0.86 -14.41 -11.96
N PHE A 218 1.90 -13.57 -11.98
CA PHE A 218 2.97 -13.55 -12.97
C PHE A 218 4.35 -13.71 -12.30
N PRO A 219 4.63 -14.86 -11.66
CA PRO A 219 5.86 -15.08 -10.90
C PRO A 219 7.15 -14.98 -11.75
N GLU A 220 7.04 -15.13 -13.06
CA GLU A 220 8.13 -15.01 -14.03
C GLU A 220 8.46 -13.56 -14.42
N LEU A 221 7.56 -12.60 -14.14
CA LEU A 221 7.78 -11.18 -14.46
C LEU A 221 8.66 -10.53 -13.38
N PRO A 222 9.90 -10.11 -13.70
CA PRO A 222 10.69 -9.32 -12.77
C PRO A 222 10.03 -7.98 -12.48
N ILE A 223 10.02 -7.62 -11.19
CA ILE A 223 9.53 -6.33 -10.71
C ILE A 223 10.71 -5.37 -10.55
N LEU A 224 10.64 -4.26 -11.26
CA LEU A 224 11.71 -3.28 -11.41
C LEU A 224 11.24 -1.92 -10.88
N GLY A 225 12.00 -1.30 -9.98
CA GLY A 225 11.71 0.02 -9.43
C GLY A 225 12.54 1.11 -10.10
N LEU A 226 11.87 2.12 -10.64
CA LEU A 226 12.44 3.35 -11.17
C LEU A 226 12.11 4.51 -10.21
N VAL A 227 13.13 4.93 -9.46
CA VAL A 227 13.05 5.93 -8.38
C VAL A 227 14.13 7.00 -8.59
N ASP A 228 13.94 8.17 -7.98
CA ASP A 228 14.96 9.22 -7.99
C ASP A 228 16.22 8.74 -7.23
N TRP A 229 17.42 9.18 -7.66
CA TRP A 229 18.67 8.93 -6.95
C TRP A 229 18.78 9.82 -5.69
N ASN A 230 17.98 9.51 -4.68
CA ASN A 230 18.01 10.16 -3.37
C ASN A 230 17.52 9.21 -2.25
N PRO A 231 17.72 9.56 -0.97
CA PRO A 231 17.28 8.71 0.14
C PRO A 231 15.77 8.44 0.19
N ALA A 232 14.93 9.37 -0.29
CA ALA A 232 13.48 9.18 -0.31
C ALA A 232 13.04 8.16 -1.36
N GLY A 233 13.62 8.19 -2.57
CA GLY A 233 13.40 7.21 -3.63
C GLY A 233 13.82 5.82 -3.17
N LEU A 234 14.98 5.71 -2.50
CA LEU A 234 15.41 4.45 -1.89
C LEU A 234 14.44 3.96 -0.79
N ALA A 235 13.91 4.85 0.05
CA ALA A 235 12.91 4.49 1.05
C ALA A 235 11.59 3.99 0.42
N ILE A 236 11.17 4.58 -0.70
CA ILE A 236 9.99 4.12 -1.46
C ILE A 236 10.22 2.72 -2.02
N LEU A 237 11.38 2.49 -2.65
CA LEU A 237 11.77 1.17 -3.12
C LEU A 237 11.78 0.14 -1.98
N CYS A 238 12.38 0.49 -0.84
CA CYS A 238 12.40 -0.36 0.34
C CYS A 238 10.99 -0.68 0.86
N THR A 239 10.05 0.26 0.75
CA THR A 239 8.66 0.04 1.17
C THR A 239 7.97 -1.00 0.30
N PHE A 240 8.20 -1.00 -1.02
CA PHE A 240 7.72 -2.07 -1.88
C PHE A 240 8.43 -3.39 -1.59
N LYS A 241 9.75 -3.35 -1.36
CA LYS A 241 10.56 -4.56 -1.21
C LYS A 241 10.36 -5.29 0.11
N PHE A 242 10.36 -4.54 1.21
CA PHE A 242 10.41 -5.05 2.57
C PHE A 242 9.17 -4.64 3.38
N GLY A 243 8.28 -3.83 2.82
CA GLY A 243 7.16 -3.28 3.59
C GLY A 243 7.53 -2.10 4.48
N SER A 244 6.63 -1.74 5.38
CA SER A 244 6.80 -0.58 6.27
C SER A 244 6.30 -0.88 7.67
N ILE A 245 7.21 -0.85 8.64
CA ILE A 245 6.91 -1.06 10.08
C ILE A 245 5.81 -0.09 10.56
N ALA A 246 5.77 1.12 10.01
CA ALA A 246 4.77 2.13 10.35
C ALA A 246 3.31 1.68 10.04
N MET A 247 3.12 0.58 9.32
CA MET A 247 1.81 0.03 8.97
C MET A 247 1.34 -1.12 9.88
N GLY A 248 2.06 -1.41 10.97
CA GLY A 248 1.64 -2.35 12.01
C GLY A 248 1.43 -3.76 11.47
N LEU A 249 0.26 -4.35 11.74
CA LEU A 249 -0.10 -5.71 11.33
C LEU A 249 -0.01 -5.93 9.80
N GLU A 250 -0.12 -4.87 9.01
CA GLU A 250 -0.07 -4.91 7.54
C GLU A 250 1.30 -4.52 6.97
N ALA A 251 2.32 -4.37 7.83
CA ALA A 251 3.66 -3.88 7.46
C ALA A 251 4.26 -4.65 6.28
N TYR A 252 4.30 -5.98 6.42
CA TYR A 252 5.04 -6.88 5.53
C TYR A 252 4.17 -7.63 4.53
N ARG A 253 2.84 -7.59 4.71
CA ARG A 253 1.88 -8.45 3.99
C ARG A 253 1.98 -8.36 2.46
N TYR A 254 2.33 -7.19 1.94
CA TYR A 254 2.39 -6.90 0.50
C TYR A 254 3.82 -6.59 0.02
N ALA A 255 4.82 -7.11 0.71
CA ALA A 255 6.21 -7.03 0.24
C ALA A 255 6.38 -7.83 -1.06
N CYS A 256 7.14 -7.28 -2.01
CA CYS A 256 7.41 -7.89 -3.31
C CYS A 256 8.91 -7.87 -3.59
N ASN A 257 9.47 -8.82 -4.34
CA ASN A 257 10.91 -8.80 -4.64
C ASN A 257 11.27 -7.78 -5.74
N VAL A 258 11.17 -6.49 -5.39
CA VAL A 258 11.48 -5.38 -6.31
C VAL A 258 12.99 -5.23 -6.43
N LYS A 259 13.47 -5.13 -7.67
CA LYS A 259 14.87 -4.84 -8.01
C LYS A 259 14.98 -3.38 -8.44
N TRP A 260 16.01 -2.69 -7.99
CA TRP A 260 16.22 -1.30 -8.36
C TRP A 260 16.80 -1.20 -9.77
N LEU A 261 15.99 -0.72 -10.71
CA LEU A 261 16.37 -0.51 -12.10
C LEU A 261 17.27 0.72 -12.23
N GLY A 262 16.82 1.84 -11.69
CA GLY A 262 17.55 3.11 -11.71
C GLY A 262 16.73 4.22 -11.06
N LEU A 263 17.19 5.46 -11.03
CA LEU A 263 18.54 5.88 -11.45
C LEU A 263 19.59 5.34 -10.47
N ARG A 264 20.77 4.99 -10.96
CA ARG A 264 21.96 4.57 -10.19
C ARG A 264 23.05 5.61 -10.27
N LYS A 265 24.04 5.51 -9.37
CA LYS A 265 25.21 6.40 -9.36
C LYS A 265 25.84 6.53 -10.76
N ASP A 266 26.08 5.40 -11.43
CA ASP A 266 26.71 5.38 -12.75
C ASP A 266 25.83 6.07 -13.82
N ASP A 267 24.49 5.93 -13.73
CA ASP A 267 23.56 6.63 -14.62
C ASP A 267 23.66 8.15 -14.43
N ILE A 268 23.79 8.60 -13.17
CA ILE A 268 23.94 10.03 -12.85
C ILE A 268 25.25 10.57 -13.42
N GLU A 269 26.36 9.87 -13.21
CA GLU A 269 27.69 10.30 -13.68
C GLU A 269 27.79 10.34 -15.22
N GLN A 270 27.04 9.51 -15.93
CA GLN A 270 27.10 9.43 -17.40
C GLN A 270 26.06 10.30 -18.12
N LEU A 271 24.86 10.45 -17.55
CA LEU A 271 23.72 11.03 -18.27
C LEU A 271 23.30 12.40 -17.75
N ILE A 272 23.70 12.78 -16.53
CA ILE A 272 23.21 13.99 -15.86
C ILE A 272 24.34 15.01 -15.69
N PRO A 273 24.21 16.23 -16.25
CA PRO A 273 25.18 17.29 -16.04
C PRO A 273 25.31 17.69 -14.55
N GLU A 274 26.52 18.00 -14.09
CA GLU A 274 26.80 18.34 -12.69
C GLU A 274 25.97 19.54 -12.19
N GLU A 275 25.69 20.51 -13.07
CA GLU A 275 24.87 21.68 -12.78
C GLU A 275 23.40 21.36 -12.46
N SER A 276 22.93 20.16 -12.84
CA SER A 276 21.59 19.67 -12.53
C SER A 276 21.52 18.98 -11.17
N LEU A 277 22.66 18.73 -10.52
CA LEU A 277 22.73 18.07 -9.22
C LEU A 277 22.39 19.05 -8.10
N ILE A 278 21.51 18.61 -7.20
CA ILE A 278 21.06 19.40 -6.06
C ILE A 278 21.65 18.80 -4.78
N PRO A 279 22.25 19.62 -3.89
CA PRO A 279 22.72 19.15 -2.59
C PRO A 279 21.59 18.54 -1.75
N LEU A 280 21.92 17.48 -1.02
CA LEU A 280 21.00 16.83 -0.09
C LEU A 280 20.57 17.80 1.03
N LYS A 281 19.29 17.77 1.37
CA LYS A 281 18.73 18.57 2.46
C LYS A 281 18.95 17.86 3.81
N PRO A 282 18.85 18.56 4.95
CA PRO A 282 18.95 17.92 6.27
C PRO A 282 18.02 16.73 6.47
N ARG A 283 16.80 16.80 5.91
CA ARG A 283 15.83 15.69 5.93
C ARG A 283 16.30 14.46 5.16
N ASP A 284 16.98 14.66 4.02
CA ASP A 284 17.51 13.55 3.21
C ASP A 284 18.60 12.80 3.99
N HIS A 285 19.47 13.54 4.68
CA HIS A 285 20.47 12.95 5.58
C HIS A 285 19.85 12.13 6.72
N GLN A 286 18.73 12.60 7.30
CA GLN A 286 18.01 11.85 8.34
C GLN A 286 17.45 10.53 7.79
N ILE A 287 16.83 10.56 6.60
CA ILE A 287 16.31 9.36 5.94
C ILE A 287 17.47 8.40 5.62
N ALA A 288 18.57 8.90 5.06
CA ALA A 288 19.75 8.11 4.76
C ALA A 288 20.31 7.41 6.00
N LYS A 289 20.43 8.14 7.12
CA LYS A 289 20.89 7.57 8.40
C LYS A 289 19.93 6.51 8.92
N SER A 290 18.61 6.72 8.80
CA SER A 290 17.60 5.74 9.18
C SER A 290 17.65 4.47 8.31
N LEU A 291 17.91 4.62 7.01
CA LEU A 291 18.05 3.49 6.10
C LEU A 291 19.34 2.71 6.36
N ALA A 292 20.47 3.40 6.56
CA ALA A 292 21.76 2.75 6.83
C ALA A 292 21.80 2.00 8.18
N SER A 293 21.01 2.44 9.16
CA SER A 293 20.85 1.77 10.45
C SER A 293 19.84 0.60 10.41
N SER A 294 19.12 0.42 9.31
CA SER A 294 18.19 -0.70 9.15
C SER A 294 18.94 -1.99 8.89
N GLU A 295 18.77 -2.98 9.77
CA GLU A 295 19.35 -4.33 9.64
C GLU A 295 19.00 -4.98 8.29
N ILE A 296 17.81 -4.68 7.74
CA ILE A 296 17.31 -5.19 6.46
C ILE A 296 18.21 -4.80 5.28
N LEU A 297 18.81 -3.60 5.32
CA LEU A 297 19.71 -3.12 4.27
C LEU A 297 21.15 -3.55 4.52
N GLN A 298 21.58 -3.68 5.77
CA GLN A 298 22.93 -4.13 6.12
C GLN A 298 23.21 -5.56 5.62
N VAL A 299 22.21 -6.44 5.62
CA VAL A 299 22.35 -7.82 5.13
C VAL A 299 22.44 -7.91 3.59
N ASN A 300 21.88 -6.92 2.87
CA ASN A 300 21.73 -7.00 1.41
C ASN A 300 22.70 -6.09 0.62
N VAL A 301 23.36 -5.12 1.27
CA VAL A 301 24.38 -4.27 0.63
C VAL A 301 25.74 -4.96 0.52
N LEU A 302 25.97 -6.07 1.25
CA LEU A 302 27.23 -6.82 1.21
C LEU A 302 27.29 -7.90 0.10
N ASN A 303 26.25 -8.04 -0.74
CA ASN A 303 26.19 -9.04 -1.82
C ASN A 303 25.77 -8.44 -3.18
N VAL A 304 26.01 -7.14 -3.41
CA VAL A 304 25.90 -6.50 -4.73
C VAL A 304 27.27 -6.05 -5.19
#